data_AF-F6I3I0-F1
#
_entry.id   AF-F6I3I0-F1
#
_cell.length_a   1.000
_cell.length_b   1.000
_cell.length_c   1.000
_cell.angle_alpha   90.00
_cell.angle_beta   90.00
_cell.angle_gamma   90.00
#
_symmetry.space_group_name_H-M   'P 1'
#
loop_
_entity.id
_entity.type
_entity.pdbx_description
1 polymer ?
#
loop_
_entity_poly.entity_id
_entity_poly.type
_entity_poly.pdbx_seq_one_letter_code
_entity_poly.pdbx_strand_id
1 'polypeptide(L)'
;MSLNQGRSYLHLQHSEYFNNPSTVFLTSMIAQTKVSLDRITSFLHLDDLQSDVIERLPKGSFGIAIEIEDENFSWDLSSPNPTLKDINLRVCRGMRVAVCGTVGSGKSSLLSCMMGEVPKISGILKLCGTKAYVAQSPWIQSGKMAENILFGKEMDRERYERVLDACYLKKDLEVLSFGDQTVIGEWGINLSGG
;
A
#
# COMPACT_ATOMS: atom_id res chain seq x y z
N MET A 1 -53.73 40.87 32.24
CA MET A 1 -52.39 40.66 32.80
C MET A 1 -51.80 39.25 32.56
N SER A 2 -52.58 38.25 32.12
CA SER A 2 -52.13 36.84 32.03
C SER A 2 -51.36 36.44 30.75
N LEU A 3 -51.61 37.11 29.61
CA LEU A 3 -51.02 36.73 28.30
C LEU A 3 -49.51 37.02 28.15
N ASN A 4 -48.98 38.05 28.81
CA ASN A 4 -47.56 38.40 28.72
C ASN A 4 -46.67 37.52 29.61
N GLN A 5 -47.19 36.97 30.71
CA GLN A 5 -46.42 36.05 31.54
C GLN A 5 -46.19 34.71 30.82
N GLY A 6 -47.21 34.15 30.15
CA GLY A 6 -47.08 32.89 29.40
C GLY A 6 -46.05 32.93 28.26
N ARG A 7 -45.95 34.06 27.53
CA ARG A 7 -44.92 34.24 26.48
C ARG A 7 -43.50 34.33 27.04
N SER A 8 -43.31 34.98 28.19
CA SER A 8 -42.00 35.05 28.86
C SER A 8 -41.56 33.69 29.40
N TYR A 9 -42.47 32.87 29.93
CA TYR A 9 -42.15 31.50 30.37
C TYR A 9 -41.79 30.57 29.20
N LEU A 10 -42.48 30.68 28.06
CA LEU A 10 -42.14 29.92 26.86
C LEU A 10 -40.77 30.31 26.29
N HIS A 11 -40.42 31.61 26.29
CA HIS A 11 -39.09 32.07 25.89
C HIS A 11 -37.97 31.64 26.86
N LEU A 12 -38.24 31.65 28.17
CA LEU A 12 -37.30 31.17 29.19
C LEU A 12 -37.09 29.66 29.08
N GLN A 13 -38.16 28.88 28.90
CA GLN A 13 -38.05 27.44 28.66
C GLN A 13 -37.28 27.15 27.36
N HIS A 14 -37.57 27.83 26.26
CA HIS A 14 -36.80 27.68 25.01
C HIS A 14 -35.30 28.01 25.20
N SER A 15 -34.97 29.05 25.96
CA SER A 15 -33.59 29.43 26.29
C SER A 15 -32.88 28.37 27.16
N GLU A 16 -33.59 27.77 28.13
CA GLU A 16 -33.09 26.68 28.98
C GLU A 16 -32.87 25.37 28.21
N TYR A 17 -33.72 25.06 27.22
CA TYR A 17 -33.56 23.88 26.37
C TYR A 17 -32.32 23.97 25.46
N PHE A 18 -32.00 25.16 24.94
CA PHE A 18 -30.80 25.40 24.12
C PHE A 18 -29.50 25.47 24.94
N ASN A 19 -29.58 25.96 26.18
CA ASN A 19 -28.43 26.00 27.11
C ASN A 19 -28.32 24.75 27.99
N ASN A 20 -29.17 23.74 27.79
CA ASN A 20 -29.05 22.47 28.48
C ASN A 20 -27.74 21.78 28.00
N PRO A 21 -26.82 21.42 28.92
CA PRO A 21 -25.56 20.75 28.58
C PRO A 21 -25.74 19.51 27.69
N SER A 22 -26.87 18.80 27.85
CA SER A 22 -27.21 17.64 27.03
C SER A 22 -27.48 18.01 25.56
N THR A 23 -28.17 19.12 25.30
CA THR A 23 -28.48 19.59 23.94
C THR A 23 -27.22 20.10 23.22
N VAL A 24 -26.37 20.84 23.94
CA VAL A 24 -25.07 21.32 23.41
C VAL A 24 -24.15 20.13 23.12
N PHE A 25 -24.14 19.13 24.00
CA PHE A 25 -23.37 17.89 23.79
C PHE A 25 -23.89 17.13 22.56
N LEU A 26 -25.20 16.91 22.44
CA LEU A 26 -25.80 16.20 21.31
C LEU A 26 -25.55 16.91 19.97
N THR A 27 -25.70 18.24 19.92
CA THR A 27 -25.43 19.02 18.71
C THR A 27 -23.95 18.99 18.31
N SER A 28 -23.03 19.08 19.29
CA SER A 28 -21.59 18.90 19.07
C SER A 28 -21.26 17.50 18.54
N MET A 29 -21.85 16.45 19.13
CA MET A 29 -21.69 15.07 18.70
C MET A 29 -22.17 14.86 17.26
N ILE A 30 -23.34 15.42 16.91
CA ILE A 30 -23.87 15.35 15.54
C ILE A 30 -22.93 16.08 14.56
N ALA A 31 -22.44 17.26 14.92
CA ALA A 31 -21.51 18.02 14.08
C ALA A 31 -20.19 17.26 13.86
N GLN A 32 -19.58 16.72 14.92
CA GLN A 32 -18.35 15.92 14.83
C GLN A 32 -18.54 14.62 14.04
N THR A 33 -19.69 13.97 14.23
CA THR A 33 -20.06 12.77 13.48
C THR A 33 -20.19 13.07 12.00
N LYS A 34 -20.86 14.18 11.64
CA LYS A 34 -21.00 14.59 10.24
C LYS A 34 -19.64 14.85 9.58
N VAL A 35 -18.77 15.63 10.22
CA VAL A 35 -17.42 15.91 9.68
C VAL A 35 -16.60 14.61 9.52
N SER A 36 -16.76 13.66 10.44
CA SER A 36 -16.08 12.36 10.35
C SER A 36 -16.66 11.48 9.23
N LEU A 37 -17.99 11.46 9.09
CA LEU A 37 -18.67 10.73 8.03
C LEU A 37 -18.34 11.30 6.65
N ASP A 38 -18.30 12.62 6.51
CA ASP A 38 -17.94 13.30 5.25
C ASP A 38 -16.50 12.93 4.84
N ARG A 39 -15.55 12.84 5.79
CA ARG A 39 -14.18 12.38 5.54
C ARG A 39 -14.10 10.92 5.12
N ILE A 40 -14.79 10.02 5.84
CA ILE A 40 -14.82 8.58 5.49
C ILE A 40 -15.43 8.40 4.11
N THR A 41 -16.54 9.09 3.84
CA THR A 41 -17.20 9.05 2.54
C THR A 41 -16.26 9.53 1.44
N SER A 42 -15.57 10.64 1.65
CA SER A 42 -14.59 11.18 0.67
C SER A 42 -13.46 10.18 0.39
N PHE A 43 -12.94 9.51 1.42
CA PHE A 43 -11.90 8.49 1.25
C PHE A 43 -12.40 7.26 0.46
N LEU A 44 -13.62 6.79 0.75
CA LEU A 44 -14.21 5.64 0.06
C LEU A 44 -14.60 5.94 -1.40
N HIS A 45 -14.68 7.20 -1.79
CA HIS A 45 -14.93 7.64 -3.17
C HIS A 45 -13.65 7.95 -3.96
N LEU A 46 -12.47 7.72 -3.39
CA LEU A 46 -11.21 7.86 -4.14
C LEU A 46 -11.19 6.85 -5.29
N ASP A 47 -10.62 7.27 -6.42
CA ASP A 47 -10.48 6.42 -7.61
C ASP A 47 -9.57 5.21 -7.31
N ASP A 48 -10.00 4.04 -7.75
CA ASP A 48 -9.18 2.83 -7.72
C ASP A 48 -8.04 2.90 -8.74
N LEU A 49 -6.97 2.14 -8.49
CA LEU A 49 -5.90 1.97 -9.47
C LEU A 49 -6.44 1.31 -10.75
N GLN A 50 -6.01 1.82 -11.90
CA GLN A 50 -6.37 1.29 -13.21
C GLN A 50 -5.95 -0.18 -13.34
N SER A 51 -6.92 -1.07 -13.55
CA SER A 51 -6.69 -2.52 -13.60
C SER A 51 -6.07 -3.01 -14.93
N ASP A 52 -6.10 -2.17 -15.96
CA ASP A 52 -5.69 -2.43 -17.34
C ASP A 52 -4.30 -1.89 -17.69
N VAL A 53 -3.55 -1.40 -16.70
CA VAL A 53 -2.16 -0.90 -16.88
C VAL A 53 -1.25 -1.99 -17.48
N ILE A 54 -1.45 -3.26 -17.09
CA ILE A 54 -0.60 -4.38 -17.48
C ILE A 54 -1.40 -5.41 -18.29
N GLU A 55 -0.97 -5.63 -19.53
CA GLU A 55 -1.45 -6.75 -20.35
C GLU A 55 -0.79 -8.06 -19.89
N ARG A 56 -1.58 -9.00 -19.37
CA ARG A 56 -1.08 -10.30 -18.91
C ARG A 56 -1.05 -11.29 -20.05
N LEU A 57 0.15 -11.70 -20.45
CA LEU A 57 0.33 -12.71 -21.48
C LEU A 57 0.15 -14.13 -20.90
N PRO A 58 -0.47 -15.06 -21.65
CA PRO A 58 -0.65 -16.44 -21.22
C PRO A 58 0.71 -17.14 -21.00
N LYS A 59 0.75 -18.09 -20.07
CA LYS A 59 1.96 -18.88 -19.80
C LYS A 59 2.29 -19.72 -21.04
N GLY A 60 3.33 -19.33 -21.78
CA GLY A 60 3.82 -20.07 -22.96
C GLY A 60 4.10 -19.20 -24.19
N SER A 61 3.75 -17.91 -24.15
CA SER A 61 4.02 -16.96 -25.22
C SER A 61 5.53 -16.67 -25.38
N PHE A 62 6.08 -17.00 -26.56
CA PHE A 62 7.27 -16.43 -27.23
C PHE A 62 8.59 -16.25 -26.45
N GLY A 63 8.74 -16.84 -25.26
CA GLY A 63 9.97 -16.71 -24.47
C GLY A 63 10.19 -15.31 -23.87
N ILE A 64 9.23 -14.40 -23.99
CA ILE A 64 9.29 -13.04 -23.44
C ILE A 64 8.74 -13.06 -22.00
N ALA A 65 9.41 -12.34 -21.10
CA ALA A 65 8.97 -12.15 -19.71
C ALA A 65 8.37 -10.76 -19.50
N ILE A 66 9.00 -9.72 -20.05
CA ILE A 66 8.61 -8.31 -19.96
C ILE A 66 8.77 -7.66 -21.34
N GLU A 67 7.76 -6.92 -21.77
CA GLU A 67 7.81 -6.10 -22.98
C GLU A 67 7.12 -4.77 -22.70
N ILE A 68 7.83 -3.68 -22.96
CA ILE A 68 7.43 -2.29 -22.79
C ILE A 68 7.68 -1.61 -24.13
N GLU A 69 6.62 -1.06 -24.73
CA GLU A 69 6.66 -0.38 -26.02
C GLU A 69 6.07 1.02 -25.91
N ASP A 70 6.91 2.02 -26.22
CA ASP A 70 6.59 3.46 -26.28
C ASP A 70 5.76 3.97 -25.10
N GLU A 71 6.16 3.59 -23.90
CA GLU A 71 5.34 3.76 -22.71
C GLU A 71 5.71 5.00 -21.89
N ASN A 72 4.67 5.75 -21.53
CA ASN A 72 4.76 6.96 -20.70
C ASN A 72 3.99 6.73 -19.39
N PHE A 73 4.66 6.95 -18.26
CA PHE A 73 4.09 6.76 -16.92
C PHE A 73 4.20 8.02 -16.07
N SER A 74 3.20 8.28 -15.23
CA SER A 74 3.26 9.37 -14.26
C SER A 74 2.50 9.04 -12.99
N TRP A 75 3.10 9.36 -11.85
CA TRP A 75 2.42 9.32 -10.54
C TRP A 75 1.31 10.37 -10.43
N ASP A 76 1.49 11.49 -11.14
CA ASP A 76 0.52 12.57 -11.21
C ASP A 76 0.11 12.78 -12.66
N LEU A 77 -1.12 12.44 -12.99
CA LEU A 77 -1.69 12.61 -14.33
C LEU A 77 -1.93 14.08 -14.69
N SER A 78 -1.93 14.99 -13.71
CA SER A 78 -2.02 16.44 -13.94
C SER A 78 -0.67 17.08 -14.26
N SER A 79 0.44 16.37 -13.97
CA SER A 79 1.78 16.84 -14.31
C SER A 79 1.97 16.88 -15.84
N PRO A 80 2.47 18.00 -16.40
CA PRO A 80 2.77 18.08 -17.82
C PRO A 80 3.96 17.20 -18.22
N ASN A 81 4.78 16.79 -17.26
CA ASN A 81 5.96 15.97 -17.49
C ASN A 81 5.75 14.56 -16.90
N PRO A 82 5.75 13.51 -17.74
CA PRO A 82 5.75 12.13 -17.27
C PRO A 82 6.96 11.83 -16.38
N THR A 83 6.77 10.96 -15.39
CA THR A 83 7.86 10.46 -14.54
C THR A 83 8.82 9.58 -15.35
N LEU A 84 8.27 8.75 -16.24
CA LEU A 84 9.02 7.95 -17.21
C LEU A 84 8.46 8.25 -18.59
N LYS A 85 9.36 8.48 -19.55
CA LYS A 85 9.01 8.92 -20.89
C LYS A 85 9.65 8.01 -21.94
N ASP A 86 8.88 7.64 -22.95
CA ASP A 86 9.32 6.90 -24.14
C ASP A 86 10.14 5.64 -23.80
N ILE A 87 9.69 4.90 -22.77
CA ILE A 87 10.40 3.70 -22.32
C ILE A 87 10.17 2.58 -23.33
N ASN A 88 11.27 1.91 -23.69
CA ASN A 88 11.27 0.73 -24.54
C ASN A 88 12.18 -0.32 -23.90
N LEU A 89 11.62 -1.47 -23.53
CA LEU A 89 12.36 -2.54 -22.86
C LEU A 89 11.78 -3.91 -23.22
N ARG A 90 12.66 -4.84 -23.55
CA ARG A 90 12.29 -6.23 -23.80
C ARG A 90 13.20 -7.16 -23.02
N VAL A 91 12.62 -7.99 -22.16
CA VAL A 91 13.32 -8.97 -21.33
C VAL A 91 12.79 -10.36 -21.65
N CYS A 92 13.68 -11.23 -22.11
CA CYS A 92 13.38 -12.64 -22.35
C CYS A 92 13.53 -13.47 -21.07
N ARG A 93 12.84 -14.61 -21.04
CA ARG A 93 12.92 -15.57 -19.94
C ARG A 93 14.36 -16.07 -19.76
N GLY A 94 14.79 -16.15 -18.51
CA GLY A 94 16.15 -16.57 -18.14
C GLY A 94 17.19 -15.46 -18.17
N MET A 95 16.86 -14.26 -18.67
CA MET A 95 17.77 -13.11 -18.61
C MET A 95 17.90 -12.59 -17.17
N ARG A 96 19.10 -12.10 -16.84
CA ARG A 96 19.39 -11.33 -15.63
C ARG A 96 19.72 -9.91 -16.07
N VAL A 97 18.89 -8.95 -15.68
CA VAL A 97 18.98 -7.55 -16.14
C VAL A 97 19.24 -6.66 -14.93
N ALA A 98 20.18 -5.72 -15.08
CA ALA A 98 20.45 -4.67 -14.11
C ALA A 98 20.05 -3.31 -14.70
N VAL A 99 19.39 -2.48 -13.90
CA VAL A 99 18.99 -1.12 -14.28
C VAL A 99 19.87 -0.12 -13.54
N CYS A 100 20.65 0.66 -14.28
CA CYS A 100 21.61 1.63 -13.74
C CYS A 100 21.26 3.04 -14.19
N GLY A 101 21.58 4.04 -13.37
CA GLY A 101 21.29 5.45 -13.65
C GLY A 101 21.45 6.34 -12.42
N THR A 102 21.50 7.65 -12.64
CA THR A 102 21.67 8.65 -11.57
C THR A 102 20.54 8.61 -10.54
N VAL A 103 20.77 9.18 -9.35
CA VAL A 103 19.71 9.34 -8.34
C VAL A 103 18.59 10.20 -8.94
N GLY A 104 17.33 9.79 -8.74
CA GLY A 104 16.16 10.47 -9.32
C GLY A 104 15.85 10.12 -10.77
N SER A 105 16.61 9.26 -11.45
CA SER A 105 16.37 8.88 -12.86
C SER A 105 15.16 7.97 -13.10
N GLY A 106 14.29 7.75 -12.10
CA GLY A 106 13.09 6.92 -12.25
C GLY A 106 13.27 5.40 -12.15
N LYS A 107 14.43 4.88 -11.72
CA LYS A 107 14.66 3.42 -11.59
C LYS A 107 13.63 2.70 -10.73
N SER A 108 13.36 3.22 -9.53
CA SER A 108 12.35 2.65 -8.63
C SER A 108 10.95 2.80 -9.21
N SER A 109 10.67 3.93 -9.88
CA SER A 109 9.40 4.14 -10.59
C SER A 109 9.19 3.12 -11.71
N LEU A 110 10.25 2.73 -12.43
CA LEU A 110 10.18 1.68 -13.46
C LEU A 110 9.74 0.34 -12.86
N LEU A 111 10.24 -0.01 -11.67
CA LEU A 111 9.81 -1.23 -10.97
C LEU A 111 8.34 -1.12 -10.52
N SER A 112 7.92 0.02 -9.96
CA SER A 112 6.51 0.25 -9.61
C SER A 112 5.57 0.19 -10.82
N CYS A 113 6.01 0.65 -11.99
CA CYS A 113 5.26 0.50 -13.24
C CYS A 113 5.09 -0.99 -13.60
N MET A 114 6.15 -1.79 -13.52
CA MET A 114 6.09 -3.24 -13.72
C MET A 114 5.20 -3.95 -12.67
N MET A 115 5.07 -3.39 -11.48
CA MET A 115 4.14 -3.89 -10.47
C MET A 115 2.68 -3.54 -10.78
N GLY A 116 2.44 -2.45 -11.50
CA GLY A 116 1.12 -1.92 -11.86
C GLY A 116 0.64 -0.84 -10.88
N GLU A 117 1.56 -0.23 -10.13
CA GLU A 117 1.26 0.78 -9.12
C GLU A 117 1.18 2.20 -9.71
N VAL A 118 1.80 2.42 -10.87
CA VAL A 118 1.84 3.73 -11.54
C VAL A 118 0.85 3.73 -12.70
N PRO A 119 -0.06 4.71 -12.77
CA PRO A 119 -0.93 4.89 -13.93
C PRO A 119 -0.13 5.04 -15.23
N LYS A 120 -0.64 4.41 -16.28
CA LYS A 120 -0.11 4.55 -17.65
C LYS A 120 -0.80 5.71 -18.34
N ILE A 121 -0.02 6.53 -19.05
CA ILE A 121 -0.55 7.60 -19.92
C ILE A 121 -0.75 7.05 -21.34
N SER A 122 0.25 6.35 -21.88
CA SER A 122 0.24 5.77 -23.22
C SER A 122 1.24 4.62 -23.31
N GLY A 123 1.12 3.79 -24.36
CA GLY A 123 2.01 2.66 -24.63
C GLY A 123 1.48 1.31 -24.12
N ILE A 124 2.33 0.29 -24.15
CA ILE A 124 1.96 -1.09 -23.84
C ILE A 124 2.99 -1.77 -22.93
N LEU A 125 2.59 -2.12 -21.70
CA LEU A 125 3.29 -3.01 -20.78
C LEU A 125 2.68 -4.41 -20.79
N LYS A 126 3.46 -5.39 -21.28
CA LYS A 126 3.12 -6.81 -21.25
C LYS A 126 3.99 -7.56 -20.25
N LEU A 127 3.36 -8.37 -19.42
CA LEU A 127 4.05 -9.24 -18.45
C LEU A 127 3.55 -10.67 -18.54
N CYS A 128 4.48 -11.63 -18.49
CA CYS A 128 4.18 -13.06 -18.51
C CYS A 128 4.64 -13.74 -17.21
N GLY A 129 3.69 -14.28 -16.44
CA GLY A 129 3.96 -15.08 -15.23
C GLY A 129 3.65 -14.36 -13.92
N THR A 130 4.31 -14.80 -12.83
CA THR A 130 4.18 -14.23 -11.48
C THR A 130 5.34 -13.30 -11.16
N LYS A 131 5.11 -12.35 -10.26
CA LYS A 131 6.09 -11.34 -9.85
C LYS A 131 6.45 -11.53 -8.38
N ALA A 132 7.68 -11.21 -8.02
CA ALA A 132 8.13 -11.03 -6.64
C ALA A 132 8.84 -9.69 -6.57
N TYR A 133 8.57 -8.92 -5.52
CA TYR A 133 9.12 -7.58 -5.33
C TYR A 133 9.81 -7.50 -3.98
N VAL A 134 11.00 -6.90 -3.97
CA VAL A 134 11.78 -6.61 -2.77
C VAL A 134 12.00 -5.11 -2.77
N ALA A 135 11.42 -4.42 -1.79
CA ALA A 135 11.52 -2.98 -1.66
C ALA A 135 12.90 -2.56 -1.15
N GLN A 136 13.27 -1.30 -1.38
CA GLN A 136 14.50 -0.71 -0.84
C GLN A 136 14.53 -0.74 0.69
N SER A 137 13.39 -0.46 1.33
CA SER A 137 13.20 -0.60 2.77
C SER A 137 12.35 -1.84 3.01
N PRO A 138 12.85 -2.86 3.74
CA PRO A 138 12.08 -4.06 4.00
C PRO A 138 10.85 -3.72 4.85
N TRP A 139 9.71 -4.31 4.49
CA TRP A 139 8.51 -4.27 5.30
C TRP A 139 8.32 -5.63 5.95
N ILE A 140 8.29 -5.64 7.28
CA ILE A 140 8.21 -6.84 8.12
C ILE A 140 6.98 -6.69 9.01
N GLN A 141 6.13 -7.70 9.02
CA GLN A 141 4.92 -7.72 9.82
C GLN A 141 5.24 -8.12 11.27
N SER A 142 4.56 -7.47 12.23
CA SER A 142 4.58 -7.90 13.63
C SER A 142 4.07 -9.34 13.74
N GLY A 143 4.91 -10.25 14.23
CA GLY A 143 4.59 -11.68 14.26
C GLY A 143 5.84 -12.56 14.33
N LYS A 144 5.70 -13.86 14.10
CA LYS A 144 6.88 -14.75 14.09
C LYS A 144 7.73 -14.55 12.85
N MET A 145 9.04 -14.76 12.98
CA MET A 145 9.95 -14.69 11.83
C MET A 145 9.59 -15.74 10.75
N ALA A 146 9.27 -16.97 11.15
CA ALA A 146 8.83 -18.01 10.23
C ALA A 146 7.55 -17.62 9.45
N GLU A 147 6.61 -16.92 10.08
CA GLU A 147 5.37 -16.46 9.43
C GLU A 147 5.66 -15.38 8.38
N ASN A 148 6.59 -14.47 8.67
CA ASN A 148 7.05 -13.47 7.70
C ASN A 148 7.74 -14.11 6.50
N ILE A 149 8.55 -15.16 6.70
CA ILE A 149 9.23 -15.88 5.61
C ILE A 149 8.23 -16.68 4.76
N LEU A 150 7.27 -17.36 5.39
CA LEU A 150 6.26 -18.14 4.70
C LEU A 150 5.21 -17.28 3.99
N PHE A 151 4.90 -16.12 4.56
CA PHE A 151 3.98 -15.13 4.01
C PHE A 151 2.64 -15.74 3.57
N GLY A 152 2.02 -16.55 4.45
CA GLY A 152 0.74 -17.22 4.22
C GLY A 152 0.80 -18.51 3.40
N LYS A 153 1.99 -18.99 3.02
CA LYS A 153 2.16 -20.33 2.42
C LYS A 153 2.33 -21.40 3.49
N GLU A 154 1.93 -22.63 3.14
CA GLU A 154 2.20 -23.80 3.97
C GLU A 154 3.71 -24.09 4.05
N MET A 155 4.14 -24.61 5.20
CA MET A 155 5.54 -24.95 5.46
C MET A 155 5.96 -26.20 4.69
N ASP A 156 6.78 -26.02 3.66
CA ASP A 156 7.61 -27.07 3.08
C ASP A 156 8.98 -27.03 3.76
N ARG A 157 9.24 -27.99 4.65
CA ARG A 157 10.45 -28.03 5.48
C ARG A 157 11.73 -28.03 4.64
N GLU A 158 11.79 -28.81 3.56
CA GLU A 158 13.00 -28.89 2.74
C GLU A 158 13.26 -27.61 1.96
N ARG A 159 12.20 -27.00 1.42
CA ARG A 159 12.33 -25.71 0.75
C ARG A 159 12.70 -24.60 1.73
N TYR A 160 12.08 -24.58 2.91
CA TYR A 160 12.32 -23.59 3.94
C TYR A 160 13.78 -23.61 4.41
N GLU A 161 14.31 -24.78 4.75
CA GLU A 161 15.71 -24.95 5.16
C GLU A 161 16.69 -24.54 4.05
N ARG A 162 16.39 -24.84 2.78
CA ARG A 162 17.21 -24.38 1.64
C ARG A 162 17.19 -22.87 1.47
N VAL A 163 16.05 -22.21 1.71
CA VAL A 163 15.94 -20.75 1.63
C VAL A 163 16.71 -20.10 2.77
N LEU A 164 16.60 -20.61 4.00
CA LEU A 164 17.38 -20.11 5.14
C LEU A 164 18.89 -20.20 4.88
N ASP A 165 19.32 -21.30 4.27
CA ASP A 165 20.73 -21.50 3.90
C ASP A 165 21.18 -20.54 2.81
N ALA A 166 20.41 -20.42 1.72
CA ALA A 166 20.73 -19.55 0.59
C ALA A 166 20.75 -18.05 0.96
N CYS A 167 19.93 -17.66 1.95
CA CYS A 167 19.88 -16.29 2.48
C CYS A 167 20.84 -16.09 3.67
N TYR A 168 21.64 -17.09 4.05
CA TYR A 168 22.56 -17.05 5.19
C TYR A 168 21.91 -16.76 6.57
N LEU A 169 20.60 -16.90 6.69
CA LEU A 169 19.83 -16.55 7.90
C LEU A 169 20.07 -17.49 9.07
N LYS A 170 20.61 -18.69 8.86
CA LYS A 170 20.77 -19.70 9.93
C LYS A 170 21.59 -19.18 11.12
N LYS A 171 22.67 -18.45 10.85
CA LYS A 171 23.54 -17.89 11.89
C LYS A 171 22.83 -16.80 12.70
N ASP A 172 22.05 -15.96 12.02
CA ASP A 172 21.28 -14.91 12.70
C ASP A 172 20.19 -15.53 13.58
N LEU A 173 19.52 -16.58 13.10
CA LEU A 173 18.52 -17.34 13.86
C LEU A 173 19.12 -18.02 15.10
N GLU A 174 20.34 -18.55 15.04
CA GLU A 174 21.01 -19.21 16.17
C GLU A 174 21.27 -18.25 17.35
N VAL A 175 21.42 -16.95 17.07
CA VAL A 175 21.61 -15.92 18.12
C VAL A 175 20.28 -15.57 18.80
N LEU A 176 19.15 -15.86 18.16
CA LEU A 176 17.82 -15.60 18.73
C LEU A 176 17.41 -16.72 19.68
N SER A 177 16.92 -16.35 20.88
CA SER A 177 16.52 -17.29 21.93
C SER A 177 15.50 -18.34 21.49
N PHE A 178 14.68 -18.04 20.48
CA PHE A 178 13.65 -18.94 19.95
C PHE A 178 13.82 -19.22 18.45
N GLY A 179 15.00 -18.94 17.88
CA GLY A 179 15.24 -19.12 16.45
C GLY A 179 14.20 -18.43 15.59
N ASP A 180 13.63 -19.16 14.62
CA ASP A 180 12.61 -18.65 13.70
C ASP A 180 11.21 -18.48 14.32
N GLN A 181 11.00 -18.96 15.55
CA GLN A 181 9.79 -18.71 16.33
C GLN A 181 9.83 -17.39 17.08
N THR A 182 10.94 -16.66 17.00
CA THR A 182 11.09 -15.35 17.63
C THR A 182 10.09 -14.36 17.04
N VAL A 183 9.44 -13.59 17.92
CA VAL A 183 8.49 -12.54 17.54
C VAL A 183 9.27 -11.26 17.23
N ILE A 184 8.98 -10.65 16.09
CA ILE A 184 9.56 -9.41 15.59
C ILE A 184 8.47 -8.35 15.42
N GLY A 185 8.83 -7.06 15.46
CA GLY A 185 7.91 -5.93 15.30
C GLY A 185 7.54 -5.22 16.60
N GLU A 186 6.37 -4.56 16.64
CA GLU A 186 5.96 -3.62 17.71
C GLU A 186 6.04 -4.18 19.13
N TRP A 187 5.88 -5.49 19.29
CA TRP A 187 5.90 -6.21 20.57
C TRP A 187 7.05 -7.22 20.66
N GLY A 188 7.93 -7.23 19.66
CA GLY A 188 9.02 -8.19 19.50
C GLY A 188 10.39 -7.53 19.60
N ILE A 189 11.41 -8.25 19.12
CA ILE A 189 12.75 -7.69 18.96
C ILE A 189 12.85 -6.89 17.66
N ASN A 190 13.71 -5.88 17.67
CA ASN A 190 14.13 -5.19 16.45
C ASN A 190 15.27 -5.95 15.78
N LEU A 191 15.24 -6.00 14.45
CA LEU A 191 16.29 -6.59 13.63
C LEU A 191 17.24 -5.51 13.14
N SER A 192 18.46 -5.94 12.78
CA SER A 192 19.37 -5.08 12.03
C SER A 192 18.80 -4.80 10.62
N GLY A 193 19.26 -3.74 9.96
CA GLY A 193 18.76 -3.39 8.63
C GLY A 193 19.28 -4.28 7.48
N GLY A 194 20.23 -5.18 7.78
CA GLY A 194 20.86 -6.10 6.80
C GLY A 194 20.34 -7.51 6.90
#